data_AF-A0A165DSE1-F1
#
_entry.id   AF-A0A165DSE1-F1
#
_cell.length_a   1.000
_cell.length_b   1.000
_cell.length_c   1.000
_cell.angle_alpha   90.00
_cell.angle_beta   90.00
_cell.angle_gamma   90.00
#
_symmetry.space_group_name_H-M   'P 1'
#
loop_
_entity.id
_entity.type
_entity.pdbx_description
1 polymer ?
#
loop_
_entity_poly.entity_id
_entity_poly.type
_entity_poly.pdbx_seq_one_letter_code
_entity_poly.pdbx_strand_id
1 'polypeptide(L)'
;MSQSTYPPGRGLDDLLYLFPHVEDATIAAILKHTLPGSDVYKLDSRRILESQWDLVDDESLDESAVSLRGTPVAIDVYQTLDSLLVPLNAFFSILTLHGLANGQPTMLPYYFFRYSSHLVKIATQYEWHAVLSYHLAFYARRCKEMRGGEYSGWGKVDIDLMEQYLVPYQKHSKERWT
;
A
#
# COMPACT_ATOMS: atom_id res chain seq x y z
N MET A 1 -24.98 -21.12 2.55
CA MET A 1 -24.31 -20.56 3.74
C MET A 1 -22.96 -21.24 3.87
N SER A 2 -21.89 -20.60 3.38
CA SER A 2 -20.55 -21.18 3.44
C SER A 2 -20.05 -21.13 4.88
N GLN A 3 -19.64 -22.29 5.42
CA GLN A 3 -19.02 -22.37 6.74
C GLN A 3 -17.64 -21.70 6.66
N SER A 4 -17.53 -20.46 7.12
CA SER A 4 -16.26 -19.76 7.21
C SER A 4 -15.37 -20.51 8.20
N THR A 5 -14.39 -21.24 7.67
CA THR A 5 -13.40 -21.96 8.48
C THR A 5 -12.34 -20.94 8.90
N TYR A 6 -12.12 -20.81 10.21
CA TYR A 6 -11.11 -19.89 10.73
C TYR A 6 -9.69 -20.42 10.50
N PRO A 7 -8.70 -19.55 10.20
CA PRO A 7 -8.87 -18.15 9.84
C PRO A 7 -9.41 -17.98 8.40
N PRO A 8 -10.29 -17.00 8.16
CA PRO A 8 -10.77 -16.68 6.82
C PRO A 8 -9.62 -16.15 5.95
N GLY A 9 -9.59 -16.50 4.66
CA GLY A 9 -8.54 -16.08 3.74
C GLY A 9 -7.70 -17.22 3.18
N ARG A 10 -8.21 -18.46 3.21
CA ARG A 10 -7.51 -19.61 2.60
C ARG A 10 -7.53 -19.53 1.08
N GLY A 11 -8.60 -18.97 0.52
CA GLY A 11 -8.79 -18.82 -0.92
C GLY A 11 -9.07 -17.37 -1.31
N LEU A 12 -9.02 -17.14 -2.63
CA LEU A 12 -9.36 -15.85 -3.24
C LEU A 12 -10.81 -15.44 -2.92
N ASP A 13 -11.74 -16.40 -2.91
CA ASP A 13 -13.16 -16.17 -2.62
C ASP A 13 -13.40 -15.60 -1.22
N ASP A 14 -12.67 -16.09 -0.21
CA ASP A 14 -12.75 -15.57 1.17
C ASP A 14 -12.27 -14.12 1.23
N LEU A 15 -11.21 -13.79 0.50
CA LEU A 15 -10.66 -12.44 0.47
C LEU A 15 -11.56 -11.49 -0.31
N LEU A 16 -12.16 -11.93 -1.42
CA LEU A 16 -13.13 -11.15 -2.17
C LEU A 16 -14.38 -10.83 -1.33
N TYR A 17 -14.81 -11.76 -0.48
CA TYR A 17 -15.89 -11.50 0.47
C TYR A 17 -15.52 -10.42 1.51
N LEU A 18 -14.27 -10.41 1.98
CA LEU A 18 -13.79 -9.43 2.96
C LEU A 18 -13.40 -8.07 2.35
N PHE A 19 -12.99 -8.08 1.07
CA PHE A 19 -12.54 -6.91 0.32
C PHE A 19 -13.33 -6.77 -0.99
N PRO A 20 -14.67 -6.60 -0.93
CA PRO A 20 -15.53 -6.64 -2.11
C PRO A 20 -15.32 -5.47 -3.08
N HIS A 21 -14.65 -4.41 -2.62
CA HIS A 21 -14.32 -3.23 -3.41
C HIS A 21 -12.99 -3.36 -4.16
N VAL A 22 -12.22 -4.43 -3.90
CA VAL A 22 -10.93 -4.66 -4.56
C VAL A 22 -11.12 -5.62 -5.71
N GLU A 23 -10.60 -5.26 -6.89
CA GLU A 23 -10.64 -6.12 -8.07
C GLU A 23 -9.92 -7.46 -7.82
N ASP A 24 -10.48 -8.55 -8.36
CA ASP A 24 -9.90 -9.90 -8.32
C ASP A 24 -8.43 -9.91 -8.76
N ALA A 25 -8.13 -9.29 -9.90
CA ALA A 25 -6.79 -9.22 -10.45
C ALA A 25 -5.80 -8.52 -9.50
N THR A 26 -6.28 -7.52 -8.74
CA THR A 26 -5.46 -6.82 -7.75
C THR A 26 -5.18 -7.72 -6.55
N ILE A 27 -6.19 -8.42 -6.01
CA ILE A 27 -5.97 -9.39 -4.92
C ILE A 27 -5.00 -10.49 -5.38
N ALA A 28 -5.21 -11.07 -6.55
CA ALA A 28 -4.33 -12.09 -7.11
C ALA A 28 -2.88 -11.59 -7.26
N ALA A 29 -2.68 -10.34 -7.67
CA ALA A 29 -1.36 -9.72 -7.76
C ALA A 29 -0.70 -9.49 -6.38
N ILE A 30 -1.49 -9.18 -5.35
CA ILE A 30 -1.01 -9.05 -3.97
C ILE A 30 -0.51 -10.40 -3.45
N LEU A 31 -1.31 -11.45 -3.64
CA LEU A 31 -0.97 -12.81 -3.20
C LEU A 31 0.28 -13.36 -3.91
N LYS A 32 0.49 -12.99 -5.17
CA LYS A 32 1.70 -13.32 -5.95
C LYS A 32 2.88 -12.37 -5.71
N HIS A 33 2.68 -11.32 -4.91
CA HIS A 33 3.65 -10.25 -4.66
C HIS A 33 4.18 -9.60 -5.96
N THR A 34 3.28 -9.40 -6.92
CA THR A 34 3.56 -8.79 -8.23
C THR A 34 2.89 -7.42 -8.40
N LEU A 35 2.04 -7.00 -7.47
CA LEU A 35 1.45 -5.65 -7.49
C LEU A 35 2.58 -4.60 -7.37
N PRO A 36 2.71 -3.64 -8.31
CA PRO A 36 3.66 -2.54 -8.17
C PRO A 36 3.31 -1.62 -7.00
N GLY A 37 4.31 -1.04 -6.35
CA GLY A 37 4.08 -0.06 -5.27
C GLY A 37 3.30 1.17 -5.74
N SER A 38 3.44 1.56 -7.02
CA SER A 38 2.67 2.63 -7.66
C SER A 38 1.18 2.34 -7.78
N ASP A 39 0.79 1.07 -7.71
CA ASP A 39 -0.58 0.60 -7.96
C ASP A 39 -1.32 0.27 -6.66
N VAL A 40 -0.65 0.38 -5.51
CA VAL A 40 -1.24 0.08 -4.20
C VAL A 40 -2.46 0.97 -3.92
N TYR A 41 -2.54 2.16 -4.52
CA TYR A 41 -3.67 3.09 -4.38
C TYR A 41 -5.00 2.53 -4.84
N LYS A 42 -4.99 1.48 -5.68
CA LYS A 42 -6.18 0.74 -6.10
C LYS A 42 -6.91 0.08 -4.92
N LEU A 43 -6.27 0.04 -3.75
CA LEU A 43 -6.85 -0.44 -2.49
C LEU A 43 -7.44 0.69 -1.62
N ASP A 44 -7.35 1.95 -2.05
CA ASP A 44 -7.90 3.07 -1.27
C ASP A 44 -9.41 3.12 -1.44
N SER A 45 -10.13 2.58 -0.46
CA SER A 45 -11.59 2.58 -0.42
C SER A 45 -12.19 3.98 -0.49
N ARG A 46 -11.47 5.03 -0.07
CA ARG A 46 -11.94 6.42 -0.18
C ARG A 46 -12.03 6.85 -1.64
N ARG A 47 -11.01 6.53 -2.44
CA ARG A 47 -10.97 6.85 -3.87
C ARG A 47 -11.97 6.02 -4.66
N ILE A 48 -12.16 4.76 -4.26
CA ILE A 48 -13.17 3.88 -4.85
C ILE A 48 -14.57 4.44 -4.58
N LEU A 49 -14.83 4.88 -3.35
CA LEU A 49 -16.11 5.50 -3.01
C LEU A 49 -16.31 6.82 -3.76
N GLU A 50 -15.33 7.73 -3.77
CA GLU A 50 -15.38 8.99 -4.53
C GLU A 50 -15.65 8.76 -6.02
N SER A 51 -14.99 7.78 -6.65
CA SER A 51 -15.25 7.44 -8.06
C SER A 51 -16.66 6.89 -8.32
N GLN A 52 -17.30 6.26 -7.32
CA GLN A 52 -18.70 5.85 -7.43
C GLN A 52 -19.66 7.03 -7.28
N TRP A 53 -19.31 8.09 -6.53
CA TRP A 53 -20.11 9.30 -6.45
C TRP A 53 -20.02 10.15 -7.72
N ASP A 54 -18.84 10.26 -8.34
CA ASP A 54 -18.67 10.96 -9.62
C ASP A 54 -19.52 10.32 -10.74
N LEU A 55 -19.70 8.99 -10.73
CA LEU A 55 -20.58 8.29 -11.68
C LEU A 55 -22.08 8.53 -11.46
N VAL A 56 -22.48 9.02 -10.28
CA VAL A 56 -23.88 9.33 -9.95
C VAL A 56 -24.21 10.79 -10.26
N ASP A 57 -23.23 11.69 -10.23
CA ASP A 57 -23.40 13.11 -10.59
C ASP A 57 -23.18 13.40 -12.09
N ASP A 58 -22.62 12.46 -12.87
CA ASP A 58 -22.27 12.62 -14.29
C ASP A 58 -23.20 11.86 -15.26
N GLU A 59 -24.52 11.88 -15.03
CA GLU A 59 -25.51 11.52 -16.07
C GLU A 59 -25.62 12.58 -17.21
N SER A 60 -24.74 13.58 -17.20
CA SER A 60 -24.59 14.51 -18.30
C SER A 60 -23.12 14.89 -18.50
N LEU A 61 -22.39 14.14 -19.32
CA LEU A 61 -21.71 14.61 -20.54
C LEU A 61 -20.68 13.58 -21.07
N ASP A 62 -20.87 13.21 -22.35
CA ASP A 62 -19.85 12.80 -23.32
C ASP A 62 -18.96 11.57 -23.01
N GLU A 63 -19.36 10.42 -23.57
CA GLU A 63 -18.62 9.13 -23.63
C GLU A 63 -17.23 9.22 -24.31
N SER A 64 -16.79 10.38 -24.81
CA SER A 64 -15.56 10.48 -25.62
C SER A 64 -14.28 10.86 -24.85
N ALA A 65 -14.31 11.08 -23.52
CA ALA A 65 -13.14 11.57 -22.77
C ALA A 65 -12.40 10.51 -21.91
N VAL A 66 -12.89 9.26 -21.86
CA VAL A 66 -12.42 8.26 -20.87
C VAL A 66 -11.07 7.60 -21.24
N SER A 67 -10.54 7.78 -22.45
CA SER A 67 -9.38 7.01 -22.95
C SER A 67 -7.99 7.66 -22.90
N LEU A 68 -7.76 8.74 -22.12
CA LEU A 68 -6.44 9.41 -22.10
C LEU A 68 -5.90 9.79 -20.72
N ARG A 69 -6.26 9.09 -19.64
CA ARG A 69 -5.49 9.20 -18.38
C ARG A 69 -4.36 8.17 -18.40
N GLY A 70 -3.17 8.60 -18.85
CA GLY A 70 -1.95 7.83 -18.70
C GLY A 70 -1.75 7.40 -17.24
N THR A 71 -0.97 6.33 -17.01
CA THR A 71 -0.67 5.81 -15.67
C THR A 71 -0.23 6.98 -14.76
N PRO A 72 -0.99 7.29 -13.70
CA PRO A 72 -0.69 8.46 -12.88
C PRO A 72 0.67 8.26 -12.22
N VAL A 73 1.49 9.32 -12.22
CA VAL A 73 2.81 9.27 -11.58
C VAL A 73 2.58 9.08 -10.09
N ALA A 74 3.39 8.24 -9.43
CA ALA A 74 3.18 7.91 -8.02
C ALA A 74 3.04 9.15 -7.10
N ILE A 75 3.69 10.27 -7.44
CA ILE A 75 3.59 11.53 -6.67
C ILE A 75 2.22 12.21 -6.80
N ASP A 76 1.54 12.05 -7.94
CA ASP A 76 0.20 12.59 -8.17
C ASP A 76 -0.86 11.78 -7.42
N VAL A 77 -0.59 10.49 -7.26
CA VAL A 77 -1.44 9.54 -6.53
C VAL A 77 -1.25 9.68 -5.03
N TYR A 78 0.00 9.68 -4.57
CA TYR A 78 0.39 9.70 -3.17
C TYR A 78 0.83 11.10 -2.75
N GLN A 79 -0.12 12.02 -2.66
CA GLN A 79 0.18 13.42 -2.30
C GLN A 79 0.46 13.61 -0.81
N THR A 80 -0.05 12.71 0.03
CA THR A 80 0.06 12.79 1.50
C THR A 80 0.37 11.44 2.12
N LEU A 81 0.86 11.46 3.37
CA LEU A 81 1.06 10.24 4.14
C LEU A 81 -0.22 9.41 4.25
N ASP A 82 -1.38 10.04 4.42
CA ASP A 82 -2.67 9.33 4.51
C ASP A 82 -3.09 8.69 3.19
N SER A 83 -2.79 9.33 2.05
CA SER A 83 -3.04 8.73 0.73
C SER A 83 -2.17 7.48 0.48
N LEU A 84 -1.05 7.35 1.18
CA LEU A 84 -0.19 6.18 1.14
C LEU A 84 -0.60 5.12 2.17
N LEU A 85 -0.80 5.50 3.43
CA LEU A 85 -1.01 4.57 4.54
C LEU A 85 -2.34 3.81 4.45
N VAL A 86 -3.42 4.45 3.99
CA VAL A 86 -4.73 3.79 3.89
C VAL A 86 -4.71 2.60 2.94
N PRO A 87 -4.33 2.74 1.65
CA PRO A 87 -4.24 1.59 0.76
C PRO A 87 -3.15 0.59 1.19
N LEU A 88 -2.06 1.05 1.80
CA LEU A 88 -1.01 0.17 2.32
C LEU A 88 -1.51 -0.69 3.49
N ASN A 89 -2.36 -0.16 4.37
CA ASN A 89 -2.96 -0.94 5.46
C ASN A 89 -3.93 -1.99 4.93
N ALA A 90 -4.67 -1.70 3.85
CA ALA A 90 -5.51 -2.69 3.16
C ALA A 90 -4.64 -3.81 2.56
N PHE A 91 -3.53 -3.45 1.89
CA PHE A 91 -2.53 -4.40 1.39
C PHE A 91 -2.02 -5.33 2.51
N PHE A 92 -1.61 -4.78 3.65
CA PHE A 92 -1.14 -5.57 4.80
C PHE A 92 -2.23 -6.43 5.44
N SER A 93 -3.47 -5.98 5.43
CA SER A 93 -4.61 -6.76 5.94
C SER A 93 -4.86 -8.00 5.08
N ILE A 94 -4.87 -7.85 3.75
CA ILE A 94 -5.00 -8.96 2.80
C ILE A 94 -3.87 -9.98 3.01
N LEU A 95 -2.61 -9.50 3.07
CA LEU A 95 -1.45 -10.37 3.30
C LEU A 95 -1.49 -11.07 4.65
N THR A 96 -1.94 -10.39 5.69
CA THR A 96 -2.06 -10.97 7.03
C THR A 96 -3.07 -12.11 7.04
N LEU A 97 -4.28 -11.88 6.54
CA LEU A 97 -5.33 -12.89 6.53
C LEU A 97 -4.91 -14.11 5.73
N HIS A 98 -4.43 -13.90 4.51
CA HIS A 98 -3.96 -14.98 3.65
C HIS A 98 -2.74 -15.71 4.25
N GLY A 99 -1.76 -14.96 4.76
CA GLY A 99 -0.55 -15.51 5.36
C GLY A 99 -0.87 -16.41 6.55
N LEU A 100 -1.67 -15.92 7.51
CA LEU A 100 -2.05 -16.69 8.69
C LEU A 100 -2.85 -17.95 8.31
N ALA A 101 -3.71 -17.86 7.30
CA ALA A 101 -4.47 -19.01 6.79
C ALA A 101 -3.58 -20.07 6.12
N ASN A 102 -2.42 -19.68 5.60
CA ASN A 102 -1.47 -20.54 4.89
C ASN A 102 -0.20 -20.83 5.70
N GLY A 103 -0.27 -20.72 7.04
CA GLY A 103 0.80 -21.16 7.94
C GLY A 103 1.97 -20.19 8.11
N GLN A 104 1.82 -18.93 7.68
CA GLN A 104 2.81 -17.90 8.00
C GLN A 104 2.82 -17.54 9.50
N PRO A 105 3.95 -17.03 10.03
CA PRO A 105 4.05 -16.70 11.44
C PRO A 105 3.02 -15.66 11.90
N THR A 106 2.52 -15.82 13.13
CA THR A 106 1.63 -14.84 13.80
C THR A 106 2.27 -13.46 14.00
N MET A 107 3.57 -13.34 13.73
CA MET A 107 4.35 -12.10 13.76
C MET A 107 4.18 -11.22 12.50
N LEU A 108 3.50 -11.67 11.43
CA LEU A 108 3.31 -10.86 10.22
C LEU A 108 2.74 -9.45 10.50
N PRO A 109 1.63 -9.31 11.25
CA PRO A 109 1.06 -8.00 11.56
C PRO A 109 2.04 -7.09 12.28
N TYR A 110 2.91 -7.65 13.12
CA TYR A 110 3.93 -6.89 13.84
C TYR A 110 4.96 -6.27 12.88
N TYR A 111 5.41 -7.02 11.86
CA TYR A 111 6.34 -6.48 10.86
C TYR A 111 5.73 -5.34 10.07
N PHE A 112 4.47 -5.50 9.64
CA PHE A 112 3.74 -4.48 8.90
C PHE A 112 3.51 -3.22 9.74
N PHE A 113 3.11 -3.38 11.00
CA PHE A 113 2.93 -2.26 11.93
C PHE A 113 4.23 -1.47 12.16
N ARG A 114 5.36 -2.17 12.32
CA ARG A 114 6.68 -1.52 12.44
C ARG A 114 7.00 -0.68 11.21
N TYR A 115 6.70 -1.18 10.02
CA TYR A 115 6.91 -0.42 8.80
C TYR A 115 6.02 0.82 8.71
N SER A 116 4.72 0.69 8.97
CA SER A 116 3.80 1.84 8.97
C SER A 116 4.24 2.90 9.99
N SER A 117 4.66 2.48 11.18
CA SER A 117 5.21 3.39 12.20
C SER A 117 6.49 4.08 11.73
N HIS A 118 7.35 3.35 11.02
CA HIS A 118 8.57 3.91 10.44
C HIS A 118 8.25 4.95 9.35
N LEU A 119 7.30 4.69 8.46
CA LEU A 119 6.82 5.66 7.47
C LEU A 119 6.32 6.95 8.13
N VAL A 120 5.51 6.84 9.18
CA VAL A 120 5.04 8.01 9.95
C VAL A 120 6.23 8.79 10.51
N LYS A 121 7.22 8.11 11.09
CA LYS A 121 8.42 8.75 11.63
C LYS A 121 9.19 9.51 10.55
N ILE A 122 9.53 8.86 9.43
CA ILE A 122 10.33 9.51 8.39
C ILE A 122 9.56 10.63 7.67
N ALA A 123 8.23 10.53 7.56
CA ALA A 123 7.40 11.61 7.01
C ALA A 123 7.50 12.92 7.82
N THR A 124 7.73 12.84 9.13
CA THR A 124 7.95 14.03 9.96
C THR A 124 9.35 14.62 9.82
N GLN A 125 10.34 13.80 9.45
CA GLN A 125 11.77 14.15 9.46
C GLN A 125 12.34 14.51 8.08
N TYR A 126 11.72 14.03 7.01
CA TYR A 126 12.22 14.14 5.64
C TYR A 126 11.16 14.71 4.71
N GLU A 127 11.60 15.26 3.58
CA GLU A 127 10.72 15.76 2.53
C GLU A 127 9.84 14.63 1.95
N TRP A 128 8.60 14.96 1.59
CA TRP A 128 7.60 13.93 1.22
C TRP A 128 8.00 13.12 -0.03
N HIS A 129 8.51 13.78 -1.07
CA HIS A 129 8.95 13.11 -2.30
C HIS A 129 10.08 12.09 -2.05
N ALA A 130 10.97 12.38 -1.09
CA ALA A 130 12.04 11.49 -0.66
C ALA A 130 11.48 10.27 0.08
N VAL A 131 10.52 10.49 0.98
CA VAL A 131 9.80 9.42 1.70
C VAL A 131 9.05 8.50 0.73
N LEU A 132 8.39 9.06 -0.28
CA LEU A 132 7.71 8.29 -1.31
C LEU A 132 8.69 7.46 -2.15
N SER A 133 9.83 8.04 -2.54
CA SER A 133 10.87 7.33 -3.29
C SER A 133 11.46 6.17 -2.48
N TYR A 134 11.75 6.41 -1.19
CA TYR A 134 12.16 5.37 -0.25
C TYR A 134 11.09 4.27 -0.13
N HIS A 135 9.82 4.63 0.03
CA HIS A 135 8.72 3.68 0.13
C HIS A 135 8.66 2.76 -1.09
N LEU A 136 8.69 3.31 -2.31
CA LEU A 136 8.59 2.53 -3.54
C LEU A 136 9.77 1.56 -3.70
N ALA A 137 10.99 2.01 -3.39
CA ALA A 137 12.17 1.16 -3.43
C ALA A 137 12.14 0.06 -2.35
N PHE A 138 11.74 0.41 -1.13
CA PHE A 138 11.58 -0.53 -0.01
C PHE A 138 10.52 -1.58 -0.35
N TYR A 139 9.34 -1.14 -0.80
CA TYR A 139 8.23 -1.99 -1.21
C TYR A 139 8.67 -3.02 -2.26
N ALA A 140 9.34 -2.58 -3.33
CA ALA A 140 9.81 -3.47 -4.39
C ALA A 140 10.78 -4.53 -3.87
N ARG A 141 11.69 -4.15 -2.97
CA ARG A 141 12.63 -5.07 -2.32
C ARG A 141 11.91 -6.10 -1.44
N ARG A 142 10.94 -5.66 -0.63
CA ARG A 142 10.14 -6.55 0.23
C ARG A 142 9.25 -7.49 -0.58
N CYS A 143 8.63 -7.04 -1.67
CA CYS A 143 7.87 -7.92 -2.56
C CYS A 143 8.76 -9.01 -3.18
N LYS A 144 10.02 -8.70 -3.49
CA LYS A 144 10.99 -9.72 -3.95
C LYS A 144 11.29 -10.75 -2.87
N GLU A 145 11.47 -10.34 -1.62
CA GLU A 145 11.70 -11.24 -0.48
C GLU A 145 10.48 -12.12 -0.20
N MET A 146 9.27 -11.55 -0.21
CA MET A 146 8.02 -12.29 0.02
C MET A 146 7.77 -13.36 -1.04
N ARG A 147 8.23 -13.18 -2.29
CA ARG A 147 8.19 -14.27 -3.30
C ARG A 147 9.03 -15.49 -2.90
N GLY A 148 10.02 -15.31 -2.04
CA GLY A 148 10.79 -16.39 -1.40
C GLY A 148 10.22 -16.83 -0.04
N GLY A 149 9.08 -16.30 0.38
CA GLY A 149 8.44 -16.60 1.67
C GLY A 149 9.02 -15.82 2.86
N GLU A 150 9.88 -14.83 2.63
CA GLU A 150 10.51 -14.04 3.70
C GLU A 150 9.74 -12.73 3.94
N TYR A 151 9.14 -12.58 5.12
CA TYR A 151 8.32 -11.42 5.50
C TYR A 151 8.97 -10.52 6.57
N SER A 152 10.01 -11.00 7.28
CA SER A 152 10.64 -10.26 8.38
C SER A 152 11.33 -8.97 7.92
N GLY A 153 11.65 -8.85 6.63
CA GLY A 153 12.19 -7.64 6.02
C GLY A 153 11.31 -6.41 6.25
N TRP A 154 9.98 -6.56 6.32
CA TRP A 154 9.07 -5.45 6.61
C TRP A 154 9.31 -4.85 8.00
N GLY A 155 9.73 -5.66 8.97
CA GLY A 155 10.00 -5.20 10.34
C GLY A 155 11.35 -4.49 10.51
N LYS A 156 12.19 -4.44 9.46
CA LYS A 156 13.56 -3.92 9.50
C LYS A 156 13.66 -2.60 8.74
N VAL A 157 14.43 -1.68 9.28
CA VAL A 157 14.82 -0.45 8.58
C VAL A 157 15.90 -0.80 7.57
N ASP A 158 15.78 -0.28 6.34
CA ASP A 158 16.74 -0.52 5.28
C ASP A 158 17.70 0.67 5.19
N ILE A 159 18.86 0.54 5.81
CA ILE A 159 19.83 1.63 5.99
C ILE A 159 20.34 2.13 4.64
N ASP A 160 20.65 1.21 3.72
CA ASP A 160 21.13 1.57 2.38
C ASP A 160 20.10 2.44 1.64
N LEU A 161 18.82 2.07 1.72
CA LEU A 161 17.74 2.87 1.13
C LEU A 161 17.55 4.20 1.86
N MET A 162 17.73 4.25 3.18
CA MET A 162 17.67 5.52 3.92
C MET A 162 18.79 6.48 3.48
N GLU A 163 20.02 5.99 3.38
CA GLU A 163 21.17 6.78 2.93
C GLU A 163 20.96 7.29 1.51
N GLN A 164 20.46 6.44 0.62
CA GLN A 164 20.24 6.78 -0.78
C GLN A 164 19.10 7.79 -0.99
N TYR A 165 17.95 7.58 -0.33
CA TYR A 165 16.73 8.31 -0.64
C TYR A 165 16.35 9.37 0.39
N LEU A 166 16.70 9.22 1.67
CA LEU A 166 16.20 10.10 2.74
C LEU A 166 17.25 11.11 3.20
N VAL A 167 18.47 10.67 3.50
CA VAL A 167 19.53 11.52 4.09
C VAL A 167 19.74 12.85 3.33
N PRO A 168 19.76 12.89 1.99
CA PRO A 168 19.94 14.15 1.25
C PRO A 168 18.78 15.16 1.42
N TYR A 169 17.63 14.71 1.92
CA TYR A 169 16.37 15.47 1.95
C TYR A 169 15.81 15.60 3.37
N GLN A 170 16.69 15.66 4.37
CA GLN A 170 16.27 15.91 5.76
C GLN A 170 15.69 17.32 5.89
N LYS A 171 14.52 17.42 6.55
CA LYS A 171 13.92 18.70 6.91
C LYS A 171 14.85 19.42 7.86
N HIS A 172 15.37 20.55 7.43
CA HIS A 172 16.13 21.41 8.31
C HIS A 172 15.12 22.05 9.27
N SER A 173 15.18 21.68 10.55
CA SER A 173 14.53 22.44 11.60
C SER A 173 15.02 23.88 11.46
N LYS A 174 14.16 24.80 11.01
CA LYS A 174 14.43 26.23 11.17
C LYS A 174 14.69 26.45 12.65
N GLU A 175 15.95 26.65 13.02
CA GLU A 175 16.33 27.15 14.33
C GLU A 175 15.53 28.42 14.55
N ARG A 176 14.57 28.33 15.48
CA ARG A 176 13.70 29.42 15.87
C ARG A 176 14.55 30.35 16.76
N TRP A 177 15.41 31.16 16.14
CA TRP A 177 16.02 32.32 16.79
C TRP A 177 15.01 33.47 16.75
N THR A 178 14.31 33.69 17.85
CA THR A 178 13.69 34.96 18.24
C THR A 178 13.85 35.13 19.73
#